data_AF-A0A947S747-F1
#
_entry.id   AF-A0A947S747-F1
#
_cell.length_a   1.000
_cell.length_b   1.000
_cell.length_c   1.000
_cell.angle_alpha   90.00
_cell.angle_beta   90.00
_cell.angle_gamma   90.00
#
_symmetry.space_group_name_H-M   'P 1'
#
loop_
_entity.id
_entity.type
_entity.pdbx_description
1 polymer ?
#
loop_
_entity_poly.entity_id
_entity_poly.type
_entity_poly.pdbx_seq_one_letter_code
_entity_poly.pdbx_strand_id
1 'polypeptide(L)'
;MNIGRVLFIAIFLFSSATLLTVSSALEMVKNSIVSPWEQDLRGQKKQLELEQEYKENLLKILETFNTGNAQLTDEQLSNFEEELLSLTVPAELKDLHFELVASLALINQKSDESDKEIILQKIERMLEQYSWLTSSWSMFLMNNF
;
A
#
# COMPACT_ATOMS: atom_id res chain seq x y z
N MET A 1 -56.99 5.42 35.90
CA MET A 1 -55.97 4.37 35.71
C MET A 1 -56.61 3.25 34.88
N ASN A 2 -55.91 2.81 33.83
CA ASN A 2 -56.15 1.61 33.00
C ASN A 2 -57.14 1.69 31.82
N ILE A 3 -56.87 2.61 30.88
CA ILE A 3 -57.34 2.60 29.46
C ILE A 3 -56.34 1.84 28.54
N GLY A 4 -55.49 0.99 29.12
CA GLY A 4 -54.28 0.49 28.44
C GLY A 4 -54.32 -0.94 27.89
N ARG A 5 -55.44 -1.67 27.86
CA ARG A 5 -55.37 -3.13 27.61
C ARG A 5 -56.37 -3.80 26.66
N VAL A 6 -57.26 -3.08 26.00
CA VAL A 6 -58.19 -3.70 25.02
C VAL A 6 -57.86 -3.35 23.56
N LEU A 7 -56.85 -2.49 23.32
CA LEU A 7 -56.45 -2.08 21.97
C LEU A 7 -55.33 -2.96 21.36
N PHE A 8 -55.28 -4.26 21.68
CA PHE A 8 -54.22 -5.16 21.20
C PHE A 8 -54.70 -6.31 20.30
N ILE A 9 -56.01 -6.47 20.08
CA ILE A 9 -56.55 -7.60 19.29
C ILE A 9 -57.52 -7.10 18.21
N ALA A 10 -57.12 -6.10 17.44
CA ALA A 10 -57.84 -5.68 16.23
C ALA A 10 -56.92 -5.47 15.01
N ILE A 11 -55.60 -5.72 15.13
CA ILE A 11 -54.62 -5.56 14.04
C ILE A 11 -54.09 -6.93 13.59
N PHE A 12 -54.84 -8.02 13.79
CA PHE A 12 -54.37 -9.37 13.44
C PHE A 12 -55.09 -10.01 12.25
N LEU A 13 -56.11 -9.40 11.64
CA LEU A 13 -56.94 -10.14 10.68
C LEU A 13 -57.44 -9.42 9.43
N PHE A 14 -56.87 -8.30 8.99
CA PHE A 14 -57.20 -7.80 7.64
C PHE A 14 -56.00 -7.27 6.87
N SER A 15 -55.86 -7.84 5.67
CA SER A 15 -55.15 -7.35 4.49
C SER A 15 -53.69 -7.75 4.32
N SER A 16 -53.51 -9.06 4.22
CA SER A 16 -52.60 -9.70 3.26
C SER A 16 -52.85 -9.20 1.83
N ALA A 17 -52.24 -8.07 1.42
CA ALA A 17 -52.16 -7.66 0.01
C ALA A 17 -51.17 -6.50 -0.22
N THR A 18 -49.91 -6.62 0.19
CA THR A 18 -48.84 -5.67 -0.24
C THR A 18 -47.44 -6.31 -0.20
N LEU A 19 -47.34 -7.60 -0.55
CA LEU A 19 -46.11 -8.38 -0.37
C LEU A 19 -45.34 -8.73 -1.65
N LEU A 20 -45.50 -8.00 -2.77
CA LEU A 20 -44.74 -8.30 -4.01
C LEU A 20 -44.08 -7.11 -4.73
N THR A 21 -44.12 -5.89 -4.18
CA THR A 21 -43.41 -4.73 -4.80
C THR A 21 -42.37 -4.08 -3.89
N VAL A 22 -42.26 -4.51 -2.63
CA VAL A 22 -41.24 -3.99 -1.70
C VAL A 22 -39.88 -4.69 -1.90
N SER A 23 -39.84 -5.92 -2.43
CA SER A 23 -38.58 -6.67 -2.57
C SER A 23 -37.64 -6.07 -3.62
N SER A 24 -38.17 -5.56 -4.74
CA SER A 24 -37.36 -4.93 -5.81
C SER A 24 -36.85 -3.54 -5.42
N ALA A 25 -37.66 -2.76 -4.69
CA ALA A 25 -37.24 -1.47 -4.16
C ALA A 25 -36.22 -1.60 -3.01
N LEU A 26 -36.37 -2.60 -2.12
CA LEU A 26 -35.38 -2.85 -1.06
C LEU A 26 -34.06 -3.39 -1.62
N GLU A 27 -34.06 -4.23 -2.67
CA GLU A 27 -32.82 -4.66 -3.32
C GLU A 27 -32.12 -3.52 -4.07
N MET A 28 -32.87 -2.63 -4.73
CA MET A 28 -32.30 -1.42 -5.37
C MET A 28 -31.71 -0.44 -4.34
N VAL A 29 -32.30 -0.31 -3.16
CA VAL A 29 -31.76 0.57 -2.09
C VAL A 29 -30.59 -0.09 -1.36
N LYS A 30 -30.59 -1.42 -1.17
CA LYS A 30 -29.49 -2.14 -0.52
C LYS A 30 -28.20 -2.15 -1.35
N ASN A 31 -28.31 -2.06 -2.68
CA ASN A 31 -27.16 -1.92 -3.58
C ASN A 31 -26.71 -0.47 -3.84
N SER A 32 -27.49 0.54 -3.42
CA SER A 32 -27.21 1.95 -3.74
C SER A 32 -26.63 2.76 -2.58
N ILE A 33 -26.54 2.21 -1.37
CA ILE A 33 -26.02 2.95 -0.21
C ILE A 33 -24.93 2.10 0.43
N VAL A 34 -23.78 1.99 -0.25
CA VAL A 34 -22.54 1.80 0.50
C VAL A 34 -22.41 3.05 1.36
N SER A 35 -22.58 2.90 2.66
CA SER A 35 -22.54 4.04 3.56
C SER A 35 -21.15 4.72 3.45
N PRO A 36 -21.05 6.05 3.57
CA PRO A 36 -19.77 6.76 3.42
C PRO A 36 -18.63 6.19 4.28
N TRP A 37 -18.96 5.67 5.47
CA TRP A 37 -18.00 4.99 6.35
C TRP A 37 -17.49 3.64 5.80
N GLU A 38 -18.31 2.89 5.05
CA GLU A 38 -17.86 1.67 4.37
C GLU A 38 -17.01 1.96 3.13
N GLN A 39 -17.24 3.09 2.45
CA GLN A 39 -16.36 3.53 1.36
C GLN A 39 -15.01 3.99 1.90
N ASP A 40 -15.01 4.72 3.01
CA ASP A 40 -13.79 5.18 3.70
C ASP A 40 -12.97 3.99 4.22
N LEU A 41 -13.59 3.02 4.88
CA LEU A 41 -12.92 1.78 5.32
C LEU A 41 -12.37 0.95 4.16
N ARG A 42 -13.09 0.89 3.02
CA ARG A 42 -12.57 0.22 1.80
C ARG A 42 -11.40 0.98 1.18
N GLY A 43 -11.41 2.31 1.23
CA GLY A 43 -10.30 3.16 0.77
C GLY A 43 -9.05 2.94 1.63
N GLN A 44 -9.20 3.01 2.94
CA GLN A 44 -8.10 2.76 3.90
C GLN A 44 -7.56 1.34 3.78
N LYS A 45 -8.42 0.32 3.63
CA LYS A 45 -7.98 -1.07 3.42
C LYS A 45 -7.14 -1.21 2.15
N LYS A 46 -7.59 -0.63 1.03
CA LYS A 46 -6.85 -0.67 -0.24
C LYS A 46 -5.50 0.04 -0.14
N GLN A 47 -5.43 1.12 0.64
CA GLN A 47 -4.20 1.87 0.83
C GLN A 47 -3.18 1.08 1.65
N LEU A 48 -3.62 0.43 2.73
CA LEU A 48 -2.77 -0.47 3.53
C LEU A 48 -2.29 -1.67 2.72
N GLU A 49 -3.16 -2.26 1.89
CA GLU A 49 -2.81 -3.35 0.97
C GLU A 49 -1.72 -2.90 -0.01
N LEU A 50 -1.87 -1.71 -0.62
CA LEU A 50 -0.88 -1.16 -1.54
C LEU A 50 0.46 -0.86 -0.85
N GLU A 51 0.42 -0.33 0.38
CA GLU A 51 1.63 -0.09 1.16
C GLU A 51 2.38 -1.39 1.44
N GLN A 52 1.66 -2.44 1.81
CA GLN A 52 2.26 -3.73 2.07
C GLN A 52 2.79 -4.38 0.78
N GLU A 53 2.03 -4.33 -0.32
CA GLU A 53 2.48 -4.83 -1.62
C GLU A 53 3.75 -4.11 -2.09
N TYR A 54 3.82 -2.79 -1.94
CA TYR A 54 5.02 -2.02 -2.25
C TYR A 54 6.22 -2.48 -1.41
N LYS A 55 6.04 -2.63 -0.09
CA LYS A 55 7.10 -3.09 0.82
C LYS A 55 7.62 -4.47 0.43
N GLU A 56 6.73 -5.42 0.21
CA GLU A 56 7.08 -6.80 -0.16
C GLU A 56 7.80 -6.86 -1.50
N ASN A 57 7.30 -6.14 -2.51
CA ASN A 57 7.93 -6.10 -3.82
C ASN A 57 9.31 -5.42 -3.77
N LEU A 58 9.46 -4.31 -3.04
CA LEU A 58 10.74 -3.64 -2.89
C LEU A 58 11.79 -4.56 -2.24
N LEU A 59 11.43 -5.25 -1.15
CA LEU A 59 12.33 -6.17 -0.47
C LEU A 59 12.75 -7.33 -1.40
N LYS A 60 11.80 -7.86 -2.19
CA LYS A 60 12.08 -8.93 -3.15
C LYS A 60 13.05 -8.50 -4.26
N ILE A 61 12.88 -7.28 -4.78
CA ILE A 61 13.82 -6.73 -5.76
C ILE A 61 15.21 -6.64 -5.11
N LEU A 62 15.31 -6.06 -3.90
CA LEU A 62 16.60 -5.95 -3.19
C LEU A 62 17.28 -7.29 -2.94
N GLU A 63 16.52 -8.30 -2.54
CA GLU A 63 17.04 -9.66 -2.36
C GLU A 63 17.58 -10.25 -3.66
N THR A 64 16.92 -9.98 -4.79
CA THR A 64 17.35 -10.44 -6.12
C THR A 64 18.71 -9.85 -6.51
N PHE A 65 18.94 -8.58 -6.16
CA PHE A 65 20.17 -7.86 -6.46
C PHE A 65 21.22 -7.92 -5.33
N ASN A 66 20.92 -8.62 -4.23
CA ASN A 66 21.89 -8.99 -3.19
C ASN A 66 22.68 -10.25 -3.60
N THR A 67 23.38 -10.18 -4.73
CA THR A 67 24.23 -11.28 -5.21
C THR A 67 25.51 -11.32 -4.39
N GLY A 68 25.56 -12.21 -3.39
CA GLY A 68 26.61 -12.31 -2.37
C GLY A 68 28.02 -11.86 -2.81
N ASN A 69 28.50 -10.80 -2.17
CA ASN A 69 29.85 -10.21 -2.24
C ASN A 69 30.33 -9.77 -3.63
N ALA A 70 29.47 -9.76 -4.65
CA ALA A 70 29.82 -9.26 -5.97
C ALA A 70 29.14 -7.92 -6.22
N GLN A 71 29.92 -6.93 -6.65
CA GLN A 71 29.38 -5.69 -7.19
C GLN A 71 28.53 -6.01 -8.43
N LEU A 72 27.37 -5.38 -8.53
CA LEU A 72 26.50 -5.51 -9.68
C LEU A 72 27.15 -4.93 -10.93
N THR A 73 26.93 -5.59 -12.07
CA THR A 73 27.35 -5.04 -13.37
C THR A 73 26.46 -3.86 -13.77
N ASP A 74 26.95 -3.01 -14.69
CA ASP A 74 26.16 -1.89 -15.25
C ASP A 74 24.79 -2.37 -15.81
N GLU A 75 24.72 -3.58 -16.38
CA GLU A 75 23.47 -4.20 -16.87
C GLU A 75 22.53 -4.59 -15.71
N GLN A 76 23.08 -5.17 -14.64
CA GLN A 76 22.27 -5.54 -13.47
C GLN A 76 21.78 -4.30 -12.71
N LEU A 77 22.59 -3.24 -12.64
CA LEU A 77 22.17 -1.95 -12.07
C LEU A 77 21.06 -1.31 -12.90
N SER A 78 21.15 -1.35 -14.23
CA SER A 78 20.08 -0.88 -15.12
C SER A 78 18.79 -1.66 -14.92
N ASN A 79 18.87 -3.00 -14.85
CA ASN A 79 17.70 -3.84 -14.61
C ASN A 79 17.10 -3.57 -13.22
N PHE A 80 17.93 -3.33 -12.21
CA PHE A 80 17.46 -2.97 -10.88
C PHE A 80 16.72 -1.63 -10.87
N GLU A 81 17.23 -0.62 -11.57
CA GLU A 81 16.56 0.67 -11.73
C GLU A 81 15.20 0.53 -12.44
N GLU A 82 15.14 -0.26 -13.51
CA GLU A 82 13.88 -0.54 -14.23
C GLU A 82 12.84 -1.25 -13.36
N GLU A 83 13.26 -2.28 -12.61
CA GLU A 83 12.36 -2.99 -11.69
C GLU A 83 11.85 -2.05 -10.58
N LEU A 84 12.71 -1.20 -10.04
CA LEU A 84 12.31 -0.20 -9.05
C LEU A 84 11.29 0.77 -9.62
N LEU A 85 11.55 1.37 -10.79
CA LEU A 85 10.65 2.31 -11.46
C LEU A 85 9.28 1.70 -11.84
N SER A 86 9.21 0.38 -11.98
CA SER A 86 7.96 -0.33 -12.29
C SER A 86 7.00 -0.47 -11.10
N LEU A 87 7.47 -0.21 -9.87
CA LEU A 87 6.66 -0.38 -8.67
C LEU A 87 5.49 0.60 -8.62
N THR A 88 4.32 0.10 -8.21
CA THR A 88 3.20 0.99 -7.88
C THR A 88 3.43 1.60 -6.51
N VAL A 89 3.60 2.92 -6.45
CA VAL A 89 4.04 3.63 -5.24
C VAL A 89 2.84 4.19 -4.45
N PRO A 90 2.63 3.79 -3.19
CA PRO A 90 1.63 4.41 -2.32
C PRO A 90 2.02 5.85 -1.99
N ALA A 91 1.04 6.72 -1.74
CA ALA A 91 1.29 8.14 -1.52
C ALA A 91 2.26 8.39 -0.34
N GLU A 92 2.15 7.58 0.70
CA GLU A 92 2.94 7.67 1.94
C GLU A 92 4.41 7.31 1.75
N LEU A 93 4.76 6.55 0.71
CA LEU A 93 6.13 6.09 0.45
C LEU A 93 6.73 6.71 -0.82
N LYS A 94 6.10 7.75 -1.39
CA LYS A 94 6.62 8.44 -2.57
C LYS A 94 8.00 9.03 -2.34
N ASP A 95 8.19 9.73 -1.22
CA ASP A 95 9.47 10.38 -0.92
C ASP A 95 10.59 9.33 -0.78
N LEU A 96 10.32 8.23 -0.06
CA LEU A 96 11.21 7.07 0.01
C LEU A 96 11.56 6.57 -1.40
N HIS A 97 10.56 6.34 -2.24
CA HIS A 97 10.77 5.81 -3.58
C HIS A 97 11.63 6.73 -4.45
N PHE A 98 11.36 8.03 -4.43
CA PHE A 98 12.14 9.01 -5.16
C PHE A 98 13.59 9.08 -4.69
N GLU A 99 13.82 9.05 -3.38
CA GLU A 99 15.17 9.07 -2.84
C GLU A 99 15.97 7.81 -3.20
N LEU A 100 15.33 6.64 -3.21
CA LEU A 100 15.95 5.39 -3.64
C LEU A 100 16.36 5.43 -5.11
N VAL A 101 15.44 5.80 -6.01
CA VAL A 101 15.71 5.91 -7.45
C VAL A 101 16.82 6.93 -7.71
N ALA A 102 16.74 8.10 -7.08
CA ALA A 102 17.76 9.15 -7.24
C ALA A 102 19.14 8.67 -6.76
N SER A 103 19.19 7.95 -5.65
CA SER A 103 20.45 7.42 -5.12
C SER A 103 21.06 6.36 -6.06
N LEU A 104 20.24 5.49 -6.65
CA LEU A 104 20.70 4.49 -7.63
C LEU A 104 21.20 5.12 -8.92
N ALA A 105 20.49 6.12 -9.44
CA ALA A 105 20.92 6.83 -10.64
C ALA A 105 22.31 7.48 -10.47
N LEU A 106 22.61 8.00 -9.28
CA LEU A 106 23.93 8.57 -8.96
C LEU A 106 25.02 7.49 -8.87
N ILE A 107 24.71 6.32 -8.29
CA ILE A 107 25.63 5.18 -8.24
C ILE A 107 25.98 4.71 -9.66
N ASN A 108 24.98 4.60 -10.53
CA ASN A 108 25.15 4.15 -11.91
C ASN A 108 26.02 5.11 -12.75
N GLN A 109 26.06 6.39 -12.39
CA GLN A 109 26.85 7.42 -13.09
C GLN A 109 28.34 7.41 -12.74
N LYS A 110 28.84 6.44 -11.93
CA LYS A 110 30.25 6.35 -11.49
C LYS A 110 30.72 7.65 -10.84
N SER A 111 29.89 8.17 -9.94
CA SER A 111 30.16 9.39 -9.17
C SER A 111 31.46 9.28 -8.35
N ASP A 112 32.12 10.41 -8.13
CA ASP A 112 33.38 10.49 -7.36
C ASP A 112 33.20 9.95 -5.93
N GLU A 113 34.30 9.55 -5.28
CA GLU A 113 34.29 9.00 -3.91
C GLU A 113 33.53 9.90 -2.90
N SER A 114 33.63 11.22 -3.05
CA SER A 114 32.92 12.19 -2.20
C SER A 114 31.40 12.15 -2.38
N ASP A 115 30.93 11.88 -3.59
CA ASP A 115 29.50 11.79 -3.89
C ASP A 115 28.91 10.49 -3.34
N LYS A 116 29.69 9.40 -3.39
CA LYS A 116 29.32 8.12 -2.78
C LYS A 116 29.08 8.25 -1.27
N GLU A 117 29.95 8.97 -0.57
CA GLU A 117 29.80 9.18 0.88
C GLU A 117 28.55 10.01 1.23
N ILE A 118 28.22 11.02 0.42
CA ILE A 118 26.98 11.80 0.57
C ILE A 118 25.75 10.91 0.33
N ILE A 119 25.80 10.04 -0.68
CA ILE A 119 24.73 9.09 -0.99
C ILE A 119 24.52 8.12 0.18
N LEU A 120 25.60 7.56 0.72
CA LEU A 120 25.55 6.68 1.89
C LEU A 120 24.91 7.37 3.10
N GLN A 121 25.31 8.60 3.43
CA GLN A 121 24.72 9.36 4.53
C GLN A 121 23.24 9.70 4.32
N LYS A 122 22.81 9.90 3.07
CA LYS A 122 21.41 10.14 2.74
C LYS A 122 20.59 8.87 2.94
N ILE A 123 21.13 7.76 2.46
CA ILE A 123 20.54 6.44 2.62
C ILE A 123 20.44 6.04 4.09
N GLU A 124 21.48 6.23 4.90
CA GLU A 124 21.46 5.92 6.34
C GLU A 124 20.34 6.66 7.06
N ARG A 125 20.18 7.97 6.80
CA ARG A 125 19.07 8.78 7.36
C ARG A 125 17.70 8.28 6.94
N MET A 126 17.57 7.81 5.69
CA MET A 126 16.34 7.19 5.21
C MET A 126 16.08 5.85 5.93
N LEU A 127 17.10 5.04 6.17
CA LEU A 127 16.96 3.78 6.92
C LEU A 127 16.53 3.98 8.39
N GLU A 128 16.89 5.11 9.01
CA GLU A 128 16.38 5.47 10.34
C GLU A 128 14.87 5.69 10.34
N GLN A 129 14.31 6.25 9.26
CA GLN A 129 12.88 6.51 9.12
C GLN A 129 12.10 5.26 8.69
N TYR A 130 12.74 4.38 7.90
CA TYR A 130 12.12 3.18 7.33
C TYR A 130 12.84 1.91 7.80
N SER A 131 12.73 1.61 9.10
CA SER A 131 13.45 0.50 9.75
C SER A 131 13.22 -0.89 9.14
N TRP A 132 12.10 -1.10 8.46
CA TRP A 132 11.80 -2.34 7.75
C TRP A 132 12.70 -2.57 6.52
N LEU A 133 13.33 -1.51 6.00
CA LEU A 133 14.22 -1.56 4.85
C LEU A 133 15.69 -1.80 5.24
N THR A 134 16.04 -1.53 6.50
CA THR A 134 17.43 -1.50 7.00
C THR A 134 18.21 -2.77 6.67
N SER A 135 17.64 -3.96 6.90
CA SER A 135 18.36 -5.23 6.71
C SER A 135 18.72 -5.47 5.23
N SER A 136 17.74 -5.40 4.33
CA SER A 136 17.94 -5.72 2.91
C SER A 136 18.77 -4.66 2.19
N TRP A 137 18.60 -3.40 2.56
CA TRP A 137 19.32 -2.30 1.95
C TRP A 137 20.76 -2.19 2.48
N SER A 138 21.02 -2.46 3.77
CA SER A 138 22.40 -2.50 4.28
C SER A 138 23.25 -3.57 3.58
N MET A 139 22.67 -4.74 3.29
CA MET A 139 23.36 -5.75 2.49
C MET A 139 23.63 -5.27 1.06
N PHE A 140 22.67 -4.59 0.45
CA PHE A 140 22.83 -4.04 -0.90
C PHE A 140 23.99 -3.05 -0.96
N LEU A 141 24.05 -2.12 0.01
CA LEU A 141 25.15 -1.16 0.11
C LEU A 141 26.49 -1.85 0.29
N MET A 142 26.60 -2.79 1.24
CA MET A 142 27.86 -3.47 1.55
C MET A 142 28.43 -4.25 0.36
N ASN A 143 27.58 -4.71 -0.56
CA ASN A 143 28.00 -5.43 -1.77
C ASN A 143 28.40 -4.50 -2.93
N ASN A 144 27.87 -3.27 -2.96
CA ASN A 144 27.94 -2.38 -4.13
C ASN A 144 28.71 -1.06 -3.89
N PHE A 145 29.03 -0.73 -2.64
CA PHE A 145 29.88 0.39 -2.23
C PHE A 145 31.15 -0.12 -1.57
#